data_AF-A0A285Q8K9-F1
#
_entry.id   AF-A0A285Q8K9-F1
#
_cell.length_a   1.000
_cell.length_b   1.000
_cell.length_c   1.000
_cell.angle_alpha   90.00
_cell.angle_beta   90.00
_cell.angle_gamma   90.00
#
_symmetry.space_group_name_H-M   'P 1'
#
loop_
_entity.id
_entity.type
_entity.pdbx_description
1 polymer ?
#
loop_
_entity_poly.entity_id
_entity_poly.type
_entity_poly.pdbx_seq_one_letter_code
_entity_poly.pdbx_strand_id
1 'polypeptide(L)' 'MRLFAFVGGDIGLWWIVRTETIVGEPLLEAKRLNVVSGSDVQPETNAPWVLRGITSNERYVAREVDIRLMREDV' A
#
# COMPACT_ATOMS: atom_id res chain seq x y z
N MET A 1 10.16 12.14 5.31
CA MET A 1 8.92 11.77 4.58
C MET A 1 9.10 10.36 4.05
N ARG A 2 8.24 9.41 4.41
CA ARG A 2 8.37 8.01 3.99
C ARG A 2 7.46 7.79 2.78
N LEU A 3 8.07 7.61 1.60
CA LEU A 3 7.40 7.30 0.35
C LEU A 3 7.35 5.78 0.17
N PHE A 4 6.23 5.27 -0.34
CA PHE A 4 6.06 3.86 -0.67
C PHE A 4 5.41 3.69 -2.03
N ALA A 5 5.78 2.60 -2.71
CA ALA A 5 5.08 2.11 -3.88
C ALA A 5 4.61 0.67 -3.66
N PHE A 6 3.38 0.42 -4.08
CA PHE A 6 2.74 -0.88 -4.12
C PHE A 6 2.64 -1.28 -5.59
N VAL A 7 3.35 -2.33 -5.96
CA VAL A 7 3.51 -2.77 -7.35
C VAL A 7 2.81 -4.11 -7.51
N GLY A 8 1.75 -4.14 -8.31
CA GLY A 8 1.04 -5.37 -8.65
C GLY A 8 1.55 -5.95 -9.95
N GLY A 9 2.03 -7.18 -9.92
CA GLY A 9 2.49 -7.90 -11.11
C GLY A 9 2.71 -9.38 -10.84
N ASP A 10 3.74 -9.96 -11.44
CA ASP A 10 4.07 -11.39 -11.29
C ASP A 10 5.18 -11.65 -10.25
N ILE A 11 5.82 -10.60 -9.73
CA ILE A 11 6.93 -10.67 -8.77
C ILE A 11 6.60 -9.84 -7.54
N GLY A 12 6.88 -10.39 -6.35
CA GLY A 12 6.67 -9.72 -5.08
C GLY A 12 6.62 -10.70 -3.93
N LEU A 13 6.90 -10.21 -2.73
CA LEU A 13 6.90 -11.03 -1.51
C LEU A 13 5.50 -11.58 -1.18
N TRP A 14 4.45 -10.85 -1.55
CA TRP A 14 3.08 -11.17 -1.19
C TRP A 14 2.35 -11.81 -2.38
N TRP A 15 1.60 -12.87 -2.11
CA TRP A 15 0.64 -13.44 -3.06
C TRP A 15 -0.69 -12.70 -2.94
N ILE A 16 -1.28 -12.33 -4.07
CA ILE A 16 -2.63 -11.77 -4.10
C ILE A 16 -3.61 -12.95 -4.07
N VAL A 17 -4.35 -13.07 -2.97
CA VAL A 17 -5.34 -14.15 -2.78
C VAL A 17 -6.65 -13.83 -3.49
N ARG A 18 -7.08 -12.57 -3.45
CA ARG A 18 -8.30 -12.08 -4.11
C ARG A 18 -8.23 -10.57 -4.29
N THR A 19 -8.80 -10.09 -5.40
CA THR A 19 -9.05 -8.67 -5.66
C THR A 19 -10.53 -8.47 -5.93
N GLU A 20 -11.13 -7.45 -5.32
CA GLU A 20 -12.53 -7.08 -5.55
C GLU A 20 -12.65 -5.57 -5.66
N THR A 21 -13.27 -5.12 -6.75
CA THR A 21 -13.55 -3.72 -7.00
C THR A 21 -14.89 -3.37 -6.37
N ILE A 22 -14.88 -2.48 -5.38
CA ILE A 22 -16.10 -2.07 -4.67
C ILE A 22 -16.84 -0.99 -5.45
N VAL A 23 -16.11 0.00 -5.98
CA VAL A 23 -16.66 1.12 -6.78
C VAL A 23 -15.63 1.55 -7.82
N GLY A 24 -16.10 1.87 -9.03
CA GLY A 24 -15.28 2.45 -10.09
C GLY A 24 -14.52 1.42 -10.91
N GLU A 25 -13.45 1.88 -11.58
CA GLU A 25 -12.64 1.04 -12.46
C GLU A 25 -11.77 0.06 -11.67
N PRO A 26 -11.71 -1.22 -12.08
CA PRO A 26 -10.90 -2.22 -11.42
C PRO A 26 -9.40 -1.96 -11.64
N LEU A 27 -8.59 -2.42 -10.69
CA LEU A 27 -7.16 -2.61 -10.94
C LEU A 27 -6.98 -3.84 -11.83
N LEU A 28 -6.06 -3.76 -12.79
CA LEU A 28 -5.67 -4.90 -13.61
C LEU A 28 -5.21 -6.07 -12.74
N GLU A 29 -5.47 -7.29 -13.19
CA GLU A 29 -5.13 -8.49 -12.45
C GLU A 29 -3.61 -8.59 -12.21
N ALA A 30 -3.24 -9.01 -11.00
CA ALA A 30 -1.86 -9.24 -10.58
C ALA A 30 -1.81 -10.44 -9.65
N LYS A 31 -0.75 -11.26 -9.76
CA LYS A 31 -0.57 -12.47 -8.93
C LYS A 31 0.22 -12.18 -7.65
N ARG A 32 1.07 -11.16 -7.70
CA ARG A 32 1.99 -10.77 -6.64
C ARG A 32 1.91 -9.28 -6.37
N LEU A 33 2.11 -8.94 -5.10
CA LEU A 33 2.30 -7.57 -4.64
C LEU A 33 3.73 -7.43 -4.10
N ASN A 34 4.43 -6.42 -4.61
CA ASN A 34 5.68 -5.96 -4.04
C ASN A 34 5.50 -4.60 -3.35
N VAL A 35 6.14 -4.41 -2.20
CA VAL A 35 6.09 -3.15 -1.44
C VAL A 35 7.51 -2.57 -1.41
N VAL A 36 7.68 -1.39 -2.00
CA VAL A 36 8.98 -0.75 -2.19
C VAL A 36 9.02 0.56 -1.44
N SER A 37 10.09 0.78 -0.66
CA SER A 37 10.30 2.04 0.05
C SER A 37 11.14 3.03 -0.75
N GLY A 38 10.69 4.29 -0.78
CA GLY A 38 11.46 5.52 -0.99
C GLY A 38 12.45 5.56 -2.15
N SER A 39 13.65 5.05 -1.92
CA SER A 39 14.80 5.13 -2.81
C SER A 39 14.76 4.14 -3.98
N ASP A 40 14.05 3.02 -3.84
CA ASP A 40 14.11 1.92 -4.80
C ASP A 40 12.92 1.89 -5.76
N VAL A 41 12.06 2.91 -5.73
CA VAL A 41 10.88 2.95 -6.59
C VAL A 41 11.31 3.29 -8.01
N GLN A 42 11.65 2.26 -8.79
CA GLN A 42 11.96 2.42 -10.20
C GLN A 42 10.75 2.97 -10.96
N PRO A 43 10.94 3.92 -11.90
CA PRO A 43 9.85 4.53 -12.66
C PRO A 43 9.23 3.53 -13.65
N GLU A 44 10.07 2.68 -14.25
CA GLU A 44 9.69 1.72 -15.28
C GLU A 44 9.49 0.35 -14.64
N THR A 45 8.24 -0.06 -14.45
CA THR A 45 7.93 -1.47 -14.18
C THR A 45 6.94 -1.91 -15.26
N ASN A 46 7.14 -3.06 -15.89
CA ASN A 46 6.10 -3.72 -16.71
C ASN A 46 4.93 -4.26 -15.85
N ALA A 47 4.76 -3.72 -14.65
CA ALA A 47 3.70 -4.08 -13.74
C ALA A 47 2.38 -3.50 -14.27
N PRO A 48 1.29 -4.29 -14.27
CA PRO A 48 -0.04 -3.82 -14.62
C PRO A 48 -0.47 -2.54 -13.89
N TRP A 49 -0.02 -2.34 -12.65
CA TRP A 49 -0.28 -1.11 -11.91
C TRP A 49 0.76 -0.84 -10.82
N VAL A 50 0.90 0.46 -10.49
CA VAL A 50 1.71 0.97 -9.39
C VAL A 50 0.93 2.03 -8.64
N LEU A 51 0.72 1.81 -7.34
CA LEU A 51 0.11 2.79 -6.43
C LEU A 51 1.19 3.42 -5.56
N ARG A 52 1.18 4.75 -5.40
CA ARG A 52 2.19 5.49 -4.62
C ARG A 52 1.54 6.26 -3.49
N GLY A 53 2.16 6.22 -2.32
CA GLY A 53 1.65 6.89 -1.13
C GLY A 53 2.77 7.40 -0.23
N ILE A 54 2.47 8.44 0.54
CA ILE A 54 3.35 8.97 1.59
C ILE A 54 2.68 8.76 2.95
N THR A 55 3.47 8.38 3.97
CA THR A 55 2.97 8.44 5.35
C THR A 55 2.89 9.90 5.77
N SER A 56 1.67 10.41 5.92
CA SER A 56 1.39 11.78 6.35
C SER A 56 1.20 11.86 7.87
N ASN A 57 1.11 13.08 8.40
CA ASN A 57 0.75 13.32 9.79
C ASN A 57 -0.71 12.92 10.04
N GLU A 58 -1.04 12.62 11.29
CA GLU A 58 -2.40 12.33 11.73
C GLU A 58 -3.33 13.53 11.48
N ARG A 59 -4.50 13.27 10.88
CA ARG A 59 -5.45 14.34 10.49
C ARG A 59 -6.74 14.38 11.31
N TYR A 60 -7.12 13.27 11.93
CA TYR A 60 -8.42 13.13 12.60
C TYR A 60 -8.32 12.45 13.98
N VAL A 61 -7.12 12.09 14.42
CA VAL A 61 -6.94 11.39 15.69
C VAL A 61 -6.96 12.40 16.83
N ALA A 62 -7.94 12.27 17.72
CA ALA A 62 -7.91 12.93 19.02
C ALA A 62 -7.05 12.11 19.99
N ARG A 63 -6.36 12.77 20.93
CA ARG A 63 -5.36 12.16 21.82
C ARG A 63 -5.86 10.92 22.60
N GLU A 64 -7.12 10.87 22.99
CA GLU A 64 -7.69 9.71 23.68
C GLU A 64 -7.83 8.48 22.77
N VAL A 65 -8.07 8.68 21.47
CA VAL A 65 -8.17 7.60 20.48
C VAL A 65 -6.78 7.03 20.18
N ASP A 66 -5.77 7.89 20.10
CA ASP A 66 -4.36 7.50 19.91
C ASP A 66 -3.87 6.58 21.04
N ILE A 67 -4.08 6.99 22.29
CA ILE A 67 -3.69 6.20 23.48
C ILE A 67 -4.36 4.83 23.51
N ARG A 68 -5.58 4.70 22.98
CA ARG A 68 -6.28 3.40 22.92
C ARG A 68 -5.70 2.49 21.84
N LEU A 69 -5.42 3.02 20.65
CA LEU A 69 -4.81 2.24 19.56
C LEU A 69 -3.44 1.69 19.97
N MET A 70 -2.61 2.51 20.63
CA MET A 70 -1.30 2.07 21.14
C MET A 70 -1.37 0.97 22.21
N ARG A 71 -2.52 0.78 22.87
CA ARG A 71 -2.70 -0.22 23.93
C ARG A 71 -3.22 -1.56 23.45
N GLU A 72 -3.86 -1.60 22.27
CA GLU A 72 -4.35 -2.85 21.67
C GLU A 72 -3.28 -3.52 20.78
N ASP A 73 -2.19 -2.80 20.49
CA ASP A 73 -1.01 -3.30 19.75
C ASP A 73 0.05 -4.00 20.65
N VAL A 74 -0.25 -4.30 21.92
CA VAL A 74 0.67 -4.95 22.91
C VAL A 74 0.21 -6.35 23.30
#